data_AF-D3D4Z2-F1
#
_entry.id   AF-D3D4Z2-F1
#
_cell.length_a   1.000
_cell.length_b   1.000
_cell.length_c   1.000
_cell.angle_alpha   90.00
_cell.angle_beta   90.00
_cell.angle_gamma   90.00
#
_symmetry.space_group_name_H-M   'P 1'
#
loop_
_entity.id
_entity.type
_entity.pdbx_description
1 polymer ?
#
loop_
_entity_poly.entity_id
_entity_poly.type
_entity_poly.pdbx_seq_one_letter_code
_entity_poly.pdbx_strand_id
1 'polypeptide(L)'
;MADDRPVVDGRLTDWISLGVLTAFVSRDEIDEAIEATGKAAKRAGGKIPPRVVVLFVMALALFGDEDYEEVAARLAGTLADWGRFEEGWEPTSGGLTQARQRLGPEPLAHLFSQVAAPVADPDTIGAFLRTWRLMSIDGVEFDAA
;
A
#
# COMPACT_ATOMS: atom_id res chain seq x y z
N MET A 1 20.24 14.89 31.14
CA MET A 1 19.46 15.39 29.98
C MET A 1 19.96 14.60 28.79
N ALA A 2 19.45 13.37 28.63
CA ALA A 2 19.85 12.49 27.54
C ALA A 2 18.88 12.73 26.37
N ASP A 3 19.45 13.10 25.22
CA ASP A 3 18.80 13.02 23.91
C ASP A 3 18.78 11.53 23.55
N ASP A 4 17.66 10.88 23.84
CA ASP A 4 17.41 9.47 23.51
C ASP A 4 16.38 9.44 22.37
N ARG A 5 16.86 9.60 21.14
CA ARG A 5 16.06 9.44 19.93
C ARG A 5 16.39 8.11 19.26
N PRO A 6 15.61 7.04 19.46
CA PRO A 6 15.70 5.83 18.66
C PRO A 6 14.65 5.90 17.54
N VAL A 7 14.93 6.53 16.39
CA VAL A 7 13.95 6.59 15.28
C VAL A 7 14.56 6.54 13.87
N VAL A 8 15.77 5.99 13.69
CA VAL A 8 16.42 6.00 12.37
C VAL A 8 16.21 4.70 11.57
N ASP A 9 15.96 3.57 12.24
CA ASP A 9 15.87 2.24 11.59
C ASP A 9 14.46 1.96 11.03
N GLY A 10 13.41 2.37 11.76
CA GLY A 10 12.02 2.26 11.34
C GLY A 10 11.72 3.11 10.10
N ARG A 11 12.13 4.39 10.11
CA ARG A 11 11.87 5.32 8.98
C ARG A 11 12.48 4.86 7.66
N LEU A 12 13.70 4.31 7.69
CA LEU A 12 14.34 3.79 6.48
C LEU A 12 13.61 2.56 5.96
N THR A 13 13.21 1.66 6.87
CA THR A 13 12.44 0.46 6.54
C THR A 13 11.08 0.82 5.96
N ASP A 14 10.38 1.80 6.53
CA ASP A 14 9.11 2.29 6.03
C ASP A 14 9.25 2.93 4.64
N TRP A 15 10.30 3.73 4.46
CA TRP A 15 10.63 4.37 3.20
C TRP A 15 10.94 3.34 2.10
N ILE A 16 11.65 2.27 2.44
CA ILE A 16 11.91 1.16 1.52
C ILE A 16 10.62 0.40 1.22
N SER A 17 9.84 -0.01 2.23
CA SER A 17 8.61 -0.79 2.05
C SER A 17 7.55 -0.03 1.23
N LEU A 18 7.28 1.23 1.58
CA LEU A 18 6.34 2.06 0.83
C LEU A 18 6.92 2.51 -0.51
N GLY A 19 8.23 2.77 -0.60
CA GLY A 19 8.91 3.08 -1.85
C GLY A 19 8.83 1.92 -2.85
N VAL A 20 9.04 0.69 -2.38
CA VAL A 20 8.87 -0.53 -3.17
C VAL A 20 7.41 -0.68 -3.58
N LEU A 21 6.46 -0.53 -2.65
CA LEU A 21 5.02 -0.61 -2.96
C LEU A 21 4.63 0.36 -4.07
N THR A 22 5.07 1.61 -4.02
CA THR A 22 4.74 2.62 -5.04
C THR A 22 5.52 2.45 -6.34
N ALA A 23 6.62 1.70 -6.34
CA ALA A 23 7.33 1.28 -7.55
C ALA A 23 6.61 0.13 -8.28
N PHE A 24 5.97 -0.78 -7.54
CA PHE A 24 5.20 -1.90 -8.10
C PHE A 24 3.75 -1.55 -8.43
N VAL A 25 3.18 -0.61 -7.68
CA VAL A 25 1.81 -0.13 -7.84
C VAL A 25 1.87 1.39 -8.01
N SER A 26 1.87 1.81 -9.26
CA SER A 26 1.98 3.21 -9.63
C SER A 26 0.75 4.00 -9.20
N ARG A 27 0.94 5.32 -9.08
CA ARG A 27 -0.16 6.26 -8.79
C ARG A 27 -1.26 6.21 -9.83
N ASP A 28 -0.89 6.03 -11.10
CA ASP A 28 -1.84 6.04 -12.21
C ASP A 28 -2.72 4.78 -12.19
N GLU A 29 -2.17 3.61 -11.85
CA GLU A 29 -2.94 2.37 -11.66
C GLU A 29 -3.94 2.50 -10.49
N ILE A 30 -3.53 3.14 -9.38
CA ILE A 30 -4.41 3.40 -8.24
C ILE A 30 -5.57 4.34 -8.66
N ASP A 31 -5.25 5.43 -9.34
CA ASP A 31 -6.23 6.41 -9.78
C ASP A 31 -7.21 5.79 -10.80
N GLU A 32 -6.70 5.01 -11.76
CA GLU A 32 -7.51 4.26 -12.73
C GLU A 32 -8.46 3.30 -12.02
N ALA A 33 -7.98 2.50 -11.06
CA ALA A 33 -8.83 1.56 -10.33
C ALA A 33 -9.94 2.27 -9.53
N ILE A 34 -9.63 3.43 -8.94
CA ILE A 34 -10.61 4.26 -8.22
C ILE A 34 -11.66 4.83 -9.18
N GLU A 35 -11.24 5.28 -10.37
CA GLU A 35 -12.13 5.80 -11.40
C GLU A 35 -13.03 4.72 -11.99
N ALA A 36 -12.45 3.58 -12.38
CA ALA A 36 -13.16 2.43 -12.95
C ALA A 36 -14.25 1.88 -12.03
N THR A 37 -14.06 2.01 -10.72
CA THR A 37 -15.01 1.55 -9.70
C THR A 37 -15.97 2.64 -9.20
N GLY A 38 -15.89 3.85 -9.77
CA GLY A 38 -16.76 4.97 -9.41
C GLY A 38 -16.53 5.51 -7.99
N LYS A 39 -15.37 5.22 -7.38
CA LYS A 39 -15.00 5.65 -6.02
C LYS A 39 -14.18 6.94 -5.99
N ALA A 40 -13.97 7.57 -7.14
CA ALA A 40 -13.29 8.86 -7.26
C ALA A 40 -13.94 9.95 -6.40
N ALA A 41 -13.11 10.86 -5.90
CA ALA A 41 -13.59 11.96 -5.07
C ALA A 41 -14.46 12.91 -5.90
N LYS A 42 -15.74 13.05 -5.53
CA LYS A 42 -16.67 13.95 -6.22
C LYS A 42 -16.43 15.44 -5.91
N ARG A 43 -15.77 15.76 -4.79
CA ARG A 43 -15.42 17.12 -4.33
C ARG A 43 -14.17 17.09 -3.45
N ALA A 44 -13.29 18.09 -3.59
CA ALA A 44 -12.06 18.26 -2.79
C ALA A 44 -12.28 18.77 -1.35
N GLY A 45 -13.47 18.57 -0.76
CA GLY A 45 -13.70 18.93 0.64
C GLY A 45 -12.81 18.11 1.58
N GLY A 46 -12.70 18.50 2.86
CA GLY A 46 -11.78 17.95 3.89
C GLY A 46 -11.94 16.48 4.29
N LYS A 47 -12.35 15.62 3.36
CA LYS A 47 -12.37 14.17 3.46
C LYS A 47 -11.06 13.62 2.92
N ILE A 48 -10.57 12.55 3.54
CA ILE A 48 -9.38 11.82 3.08
C ILE A 48 -9.58 11.39 1.61
N PRO A 49 -8.67 11.74 0.69
CA PRO A 49 -8.76 11.36 -0.72
C PRO A 49 -8.73 9.84 -0.91
N PRO A 50 -9.54 9.26 -1.84
CA PRO A 50 -9.60 7.83 -2.07
C PRO A 50 -8.23 7.16 -2.32
N ARG A 51 -7.35 7.79 -3.09
CA ARG A 51 -5.97 7.32 -3.31
C ARG A 51 -5.18 7.12 -2.02
N VAL A 52 -5.31 8.06 -1.08
CA VAL A 52 -4.65 7.95 0.23
C VAL A 52 -5.22 6.78 1.03
N VAL A 53 -6.53 6.54 0.91
CA VAL A 53 -7.18 5.38 1.55
C VAL A 53 -6.70 4.07 0.93
N VAL A 54 -6.48 4.01 -0.39
CA VAL A 54 -5.91 2.81 -1.05
C VAL A 54 -4.49 2.54 -0.55
N LEU A 55 -3.62 3.55 -0.55
CA LEU A 55 -2.26 3.44 -0.01
C LEU A 55 -2.27 3.01 1.46
N PHE A 56 -3.17 3.58 2.27
CA PHE A 56 -3.34 3.19 3.66
C PHE A 56 -3.76 1.72 3.82
N VAL A 57 -4.70 1.23 3.00
CA VAL A 57 -5.13 -0.18 3.04
C VAL A 57 -3.99 -1.13 2.65
N MET A 58 -3.17 -0.76 1.66
CA MET A 58 -1.99 -1.54 1.30
C MET A 58 -0.92 -1.48 2.40
N ALA A 59 -0.73 -0.33 3.04
CA ALA A 59 0.17 -0.18 4.18
C ALA A 59 -0.27 -1.05 5.38
N LEU A 60 -1.58 -1.15 5.66
CA LEU A 60 -2.09 -2.08 6.68
C LEU A 60 -1.73 -3.55 6.40
N ALA A 61 -1.55 -3.94 5.13
CA ALA A 61 -1.11 -5.29 4.78
C ALA A 61 0.42 -5.47 4.97
N LEU A 62 1.21 -4.40 4.83
CA LEU A 62 2.65 -4.40 5.09
C LEU A 62 2.98 -4.35 6.59
N PHE A 63 2.16 -3.64 7.37
CA PHE A 63 2.34 -3.40 8.79
C PHE A 63 1.18 -4.01 9.60
N GLY A 64 0.92 -5.30 9.39
CA GLY A 64 -0.26 -6.00 9.94
C GLY A 64 -0.32 -6.07 11.47
N ASP A 65 0.81 -5.88 12.15
CA ASP A 65 0.93 -5.92 13.62
C ASP A 65 0.71 -4.55 14.28
N GLU A 66 0.46 -3.50 13.49
CA GLU A 66 0.39 -2.11 13.98
C GLU A 66 -1.04 -1.53 13.95
N ASP A 67 -1.28 -0.58 14.86
CA ASP A 67 -2.55 0.15 14.94
C ASP A 67 -2.68 1.18 13.80
N TYR A 68 -3.93 1.57 13.49
CA TYR A 68 -4.22 2.44 12.33
C TYR A 68 -3.51 3.78 12.35
N GLU A 69 -3.35 4.38 13.53
CA GLU A 69 -2.72 5.69 13.69
C GLU A 69 -1.23 5.61 13.40
N GLU A 70 -0.60 4.50 13.80
CA GLU A 70 0.81 4.21 13.63
C GLU A 70 1.13 3.95 12.14
N VAL A 71 0.31 3.14 11.47
CA VAL A 71 0.40 2.93 10.01
C VAL A 71 0.14 4.22 9.23
N ALA A 72 -0.80 5.04 9.68
CA ALA A 72 -1.09 6.32 9.05
C ALA A 72 0.05 7.34 9.23
N ALA A 73 0.71 7.35 10.38
CA ALA A 73 1.88 8.18 10.64
C ALA A 73 3.06 7.79 9.73
N ARG A 74 3.33 6.49 9.55
CA ARG A 74 4.34 6.00 8.58
C ARG A 74 4.03 6.44 7.16
N LEU A 75 2.77 6.28 6.73
CA LEU A 75 2.34 6.70 5.40
C LEU A 75 2.45 8.22 5.22
N ALA A 76 2.03 9.00 6.20
CA ALA A 76 2.11 10.46 6.15
C ALA A 76 3.56 10.94 6.09
N GLY A 77 4.43 10.38 6.94
CA GLY A 77 5.87 10.69 6.97
C GLY A 77 6.56 10.38 5.64
N THR A 78 6.32 9.20 5.06
CA THR A 78 6.90 8.82 3.76
C THR A 78 6.38 9.66 2.61
N LEU A 79 5.08 9.99 2.57
CA LEU A 79 4.52 10.87 1.52
C LEU A 79 5.00 12.33 1.65
N ALA A 80 5.18 12.83 2.86
CA ALA A 80 5.77 14.15 3.13
C ALA A 80 7.25 14.19 2.70
N ASP A 81 8.03 13.16 3.03
CA ASP A 81 9.44 13.02 2.63
C ASP A 81 9.61 12.94 1.09
N TRP A 82 8.58 12.50 0.35
CA TRP A 82 8.54 12.53 -1.12
C TRP A 82 8.03 13.85 -1.73
N GLY A 83 7.69 14.84 -0.91
CA GLY A 83 7.13 16.13 -1.34
C GLY A 83 5.74 16.00 -1.98
N ARG A 84 4.99 14.94 -1.62
CA ARG A 84 3.69 14.60 -2.23
C ARG A 84 2.51 14.89 -1.31
N PHE A 85 2.76 15.41 -0.12
CA PHE A 85 1.73 15.65 0.89
C PHE A 85 2.00 16.93 1.68
N GLU A 86 0.94 17.61 2.11
CA GLU A 86 1.06 18.79 2.97
C GLU A 86 1.51 18.37 4.38
N GLU A 87 2.47 19.12 4.94
CA GLU A 87 2.87 18.97 6.35
C GLU A 87 1.66 19.21 7.26
N GLY A 88 1.42 18.31 8.23
CA GLY A 88 0.38 18.47 9.26
C GLY A 88 -0.93 17.69 9.04
N TRP A 89 -0.96 16.72 8.11
CA TRP A 89 -2.08 15.78 8.02
C TRP A 89 -2.00 14.72 9.12
N GLU A 90 -2.88 14.83 10.12
CA GLU A 90 -3.03 13.86 11.21
C GLU A 90 -4.43 13.22 11.15
N PRO A 91 -4.57 12.08 10.46
CA PRO A 91 -5.86 11.39 10.39
C PRO A 91 -6.17 10.69 11.72
N THR A 92 -7.40 10.83 12.20
CA THR A 92 -7.88 10.06 13.35
C THR A 92 -8.27 8.63 12.93
N SER A 93 -8.12 7.66 13.83
CA SER A 93 -8.58 6.28 13.60
C SER A 93 -10.05 6.19 13.11
N GLY A 94 -10.93 7.02 13.70
CA GLY A 94 -12.33 7.13 13.26
C GLY A 94 -12.48 7.67 11.84
N GLY A 95 -11.68 8.67 11.45
CA GLY A 95 -11.66 9.21 10.09
C GLY A 95 -11.18 8.19 9.06
N LEU A 96 -10.13 7.42 9.38
CA LEU A 96 -9.60 6.34 8.54
C LEU A 96 -10.62 5.22 8.36
N THR A 97 -11.29 4.81 9.44
CA THR A 97 -12.33 3.79 9.42
C THR A 97 -13.48 4.20 8.50
N GLN A 98 -14.01 5.42 8.65
CA GLN A 98 -15.07 5.94 7.77
C GLN A 98 -14.61 6.08 6.32
N ALA A 99 -13.35 6.47 6.09
CA ALA A 99 -12.80 6.59 4.76
C ALA A 99 -12.69 5.22 4.06
N ARG A 100 -12.26 4.18 4.78
CA ARG A 100 -12.22 2.79 4.28
C ARG A 100 -13.61 2.25 3.97
N GLN A 101 -14.58 2.45 4.86
CA GLN A 101 -15.98 2.06 4.62
C GLN A 101 -16.55 2.74 3.38
N ARG A 102 -16.24 4.02 3.17
CA ARG A 102 -16.67 4.76 1.98
C ARG A 102 -15.99 4.26 0.70
N LEU A 103 -14.70 3.93 0.77
CA LEU A 103 -13.94 3.40 -0.37
C LEU A 103 -14.53 2.06 -0.81
N GLY A 104 -14.76 1.15 0.13
CA GLY A 104 -15.15 -0.23 -0.17
C GLY A 104 -14.00 -1.07 -0.74
N PRO A 105 -14.22 -2.37 -0.97
CA PRO A 105 -13.19 -3.28 -1.47
C PRO A 105 -12.96 -3.18 -2.98
N GLU A 106 -13.90 -2.57 -3.73
CA GLU A 106 -13.91 -2.65 -5.20
C GLU A 106 -12.63 -2.11 -5.86
N PRO A 107 -12.08 -0.94 -5.46
CA PRO A 107 -10.84 -0.43 -6.04
C PRO A 107 -9.65 -1.37 -5.84
N LEU A 108 -9.52 -1.97 -4.65
CA LEU A 108 -8.41 -2.88 -4.36
C LEU A 108 -8.53 -4.18 -5.17
N ALA A 109 -9.74 -4.69 -5.33
CA ALA A 109 -9.98 -5.88 -6.16
C ALA A 109 -9.65 -5.62 -7.64
N HIS A 110 -10.05 -4.46 -8.17
CA HIS A 110 -9.75 -4.05 -9.54
C HIS A 110 -8.24 -3.86 -9.73
N LEU A 111 -7.60 -3.11 -8.83
CA LEU A 111 -6.17 -2.88 -8.84
C LEU A 111 -5.40 -4.20 -8.80
N PHE A 112 -5.79 -5.12 -7.92
CA PHE A 112 -5.17 -6.44 -7.83
C PHE A 112 -5.26 -7.20 -9.16
N SER A 113 -6.40 -7.17 -9.85
CA SER A 113 -6.54 -7.84 -11.16
C SER A 113 -5.64 -7.25 -12.25
N GLN A 114 -5.22 -6.00 -12.11
CA GLN A 114 -4.32 -5.32 -13.04
C GLN A 114 -2.86 -5.62 -12.71
N VAL A 115 -2.47 -5.50 -11.44
CA VAL A 115 -1.06 -5.57 -11.02
C VAL A 115 -0.59 -6.97 -10.65
N ALA A 116 -1.48 -7.87 -10.21
CA ALA A 116 -1.14 -9.24 -9.83
C ALA A 116 -0.99 -10.15 -11.07
N ALA A 117 -0.15 -9.72 -12.00
CA ALA A 117 0.22 -10.44 -13.20
C ALA A 117 1.55 -11.19 -13.00
N PRO A 118 1.83 -12.23 -13.80
CA PRO A 118 3.12 -12.90 -13.77
C PRO A 118 4.25 -11.93 -14.11
N VAL A 119 5.23 -11.80 -13.22
CA VAL A 119 6.41 -10.94 -13.44
C VAL A 119 7.33 -11.53 -14.52
N ALA A 120 7.37 -12.86 -14.65
CA ALA A 120 8.18 -13.55 -15.65
C ALA A 120 7.41 -13.80 -16.95
N ASP A 121 8.03 -13.43 -18.06
CA ASP A 121 7.58 -13.70 -19.43
C ASP A 121 8.34 -14.90 -20.05
N PRO A 122 7.91 -15.44 -21.21
CA PRO A 122 8.56 -16.58 -21.85
C PRO A 122 10.05 -16.38 -22.20
N ASP A 123 10.52 -15.14 -22.30
CA ASP A 123 11.92 -14.81 -22.60
C ASP A 123 12.77 -14.68 -21.32
N THR A 124 12.11 -14.72 -20.14
CA THR A 124 12.78 -14.67 -18.85
C THR A 124 13.59 -15.95 -18.61
N ILE A 125 14.92 -15.80 -18.62
CA ILE A 125 15.87 -16.91 -18.45
C ILE A 125 15.58 -17.66 -17.15
N GLY A 126 15.33 -18.96 -17.27
CA GLY A 126 15.11 -19.85 -16.12
C GLY A 126 13.71 -19.79 -15.52
N ALA A 127 12.78 -18.99 -16.05
CA ALA A 127 11.41 -18.92 -15.52
C ALA A 127 10.49 -20.07 -16.00
N PHE A 128 10.93 -20.87 -16.98
CA PHE A 128 10.12 -21.91 -17.59
C PHE A 128 10.87 -23.25 -17.74
N LEU A 129 10.17 -24.35 -17.45
CA LEU A 129 10.53 -25.70 -17.85
C LEU A 129 9.65 -26.11 -19.03
N ARG A 130 10.17 -25.98 -20.26
CA ARG A 130 9.37 -26.10 -21.49
C ARG A 130 8.20 -25.10 -21.48
N THR A 131 6.95 -25.59 -21.55
CA THR A 131 5.74 -24.76 -21.54
C THR A 131 5.22 -24.48 -20.11
N TRP A 132 5.87 -25.03 -19.09
CA TRP A 132 5.44 -24.86 -17.69
C TRP A 132 6.22 -23.73 -17.03
N ARG A 133 5.49 -22.77 -16.43
CA ARG A 133 6.11 -21.70 -15.65
C ARG A 133 6.56 -22.24 -14.29
N LEU A 134 7.78 -21.94 -13.90
CA LEU A 134 8.29 -22.22 -12.56
C LEU A 134 7.77 -21.14 -11.61
N MET A 135 7.12 -21.57 -10.53
CA MET A 135 6.57 -20.69 -9.49
C MET A 135 7.04 -21.20 -8.13
N SER A 136 7.56 -20.31 -7.28
CA SER A 136 7.70 -20.58 -5.85
C SER A 136 6.39 -20.23 -5.16
N ILE A 137 5.94 -21.09 -4.25
CA ILE A 137 4.84 -20.78 -3.33
C ILE A 137 5.49 -20.51 -1.98
N ASP A 138 5.33 -19.30 -1.48
CA ASP A 138 5.77 -18.88 -0.14
C ASP A 138 4.54 -18.70 0.76
N GLY A 139 4.72 -18.81 2.08
CA GLY A 139 3.63 -18.70 3.07
C GLY A 139 2.95 -20.02 3.45
N VAL A 140 3.67 -21.15 3.39
CA VAL A 140 3.13 -22.43 3.87
C VAL A 140 3.39 -22.56 5.37
N GLU A 141 2.33 -22.49 6.18
CA GLU A 141 2.37 -22.90 7.58
C GLU A 141 1.92 -24.36 7.68
N PHE A 142 2.85 -25.26 8.02
CA PHE A 142 2.53 -26.66 8.26
C PHE A 142 2.15 -26.84 9.73
N ASP A 143 0.86 -27.07 9.99
CA ASP A 143 0.41 -27.59 11.28
C ASP A 143 0.78 -29.08 11.36
N ALA A 144 1.89 -29.37 12.03
CA ALA A 144 2.33 -30.73 12.33
C ALA A 144 1.85 -31.09 13.74
N ALA A 145 0.83 -31.96 13.81
CA ALA A 145 0.33 -32.55 15.05
C ALA A 145 1.36 -33.46 15.74
#